data_AF-A0A953IM70-F1
#
_entry.id   AF-A0A953IM70-F1
#
_cell.length_a   1.000
_cell.length_b   1.000
_cell.length_c   1.000
_cell.angle_alpha   90.00
_cell.angle_beta   90.00
_cell.angle_gamma   90.00
#
_symmetry.space_group_name_H-M   'P 1'
#
loop_
_entity.id
_entity.type
_entity.pdbx_description
1 polymer ?
#
loop_
_entity_poly.entity_id
_entity_poly.type
_entity_poly.pdbx_seq_one_letter_code
_entity_poly.pdbx_strand_id
1 'polypeptide(L)'
;MFAPPFTIEQFLAVFAAYNAAIWPAEVAAYLLGVLAVAALWLDGWLGTRLILSALSVMWAMNGIGYHYLFFAQINPAAKGFAALFVLQAVLLAASAAMAGGIRFRARLNLRSAFGLSLVVYAMLIYEVLGYWAGHGLMGGPLFGVAPCPTTIFTIGMLLLARGKAVVWLAFIPIVWSLIGLAAALQLGVPEDFGLAVAGIVLVIGLASEWSRQRHA
;
A
#
# COMPACT_ATOMS: atom_id res chain seq x y z
N MET A 1 11.76 24.89 -3.95
CA MET A 1 10.89 23.92 -3.26
C MET A 1 9.47 24.36 -3.54
N PHE A 2 8.70 23.60 -4.32
CA PHE A 2 7.30 23.95 -4.58
C PHE A 2 6.49 23.62 -3.33
N ALA A 3 5.93 24.63 -2.67
CA ALA A 3 5.03 24.40 -1.55
C ALA A 3 3.73 23.75 -2.06
N PRO A 4 3.16 22.76 -1.34
CA PRO A 4 1.85 22.21 -1.70
C PRO A 4 0.77 23.30 -1.65
N PRO A 5 -0.33 23.17 -2.43
CA PRO A 5 -1.39 24.17 -2.46
C PRO A 5 -2.32 24.13 -1.23
N PHE A 6 -1.90 23.48 -0.13
CA PHE A 6 -2.67 23.27 1.09
C PHE A 6 -1.75 23.19 2.32
N THR A 7 -2.30 23.45 3.51
CA THR A 7 -1.59 23.31 4.80
C THR A 7 -1.70 21.90 5.36
N ILE A 8 -0.90 21.56 6.38
CA ILE A 8 -1.02 20.26 7.05
C ILE A 8 -2.37 20.08 7.75
N GLU A 9 -2.95 21.15 8.30
CA GLU A 9 -4.27 21.10 8.93
C GLU A 9 -5.36 20.77 7.91
N GLN A 10 -5.28 21.34 6.71
CA GLN A 10 -6.19 21.00 5.62
C GLN A 10 -5.99 19.56 5.16
N PHE A 11 -4.75 19.08 5.11
CA PHE A 11 -4.43 17.69 4.77
C PHE A 11 -5.01 16.70 5.78
N LEU A 12 -4.82 16.91 7.09
CA LEU A 12 -5.36 16.05 8.14
C LEU A 12 -6.88 16.16 8.24
N ALA A 13 -7.47 17.34 7.98
CA ALA A 13 -8.91 17.52 7.94
C ALA A 13 -9.58 16.69 6.84
N VAL A 14 -8.90 16.48 5.70
CA VAL A 14 -9.38 15.59 4.64
C VAL A 14 -9.46 14.15 5.14
N PHE A 15 -8.46 13.66 5.87
CA PHE A 15 -8.51 12.32 6.49
C PHE A 15 -9.63 12.21 7.52
N ALA A 16 -9.76 13.19 8.42
CA ALA A 16 -10.84 13.21 9.41
C ALA A 16 -12.23 13.12 8.76
N ALA A 17 -12.47 13.93 7.71
CA ALA A 17 -13.72 13.93 6.97
C ALA A 17 -13.95 12.62 6.20
N TYR A 18 -12.92 12.10 5.55
CA TYR A 18 -12.97 10.86 4.79
C TYR A 18 -13.25 9.65 5.69
N ASN A 19 -12.47 9.45 6.76
CA ASN A 19 -12.64 8.34 7.69
C ASN A 19 -14.03 8.38 8.35
N ALA A 20 -14.50 9.57 8.75
CA ALA A 20 -15.85 9.72 9.28
C ALA A 20 -16.94 9.36 8.26
N ALA A 21 -16.74 9.66 6.97
CA ALA A 21 -17.71 9.40 5.91
C ALA A 21 -17.78 7.92 5.50
N ILE A 22 -16.69 7.17 5.66
CA ILE A 22 -16.63 5.77 5.24
C ILE A 22 -16.86 4.79 6.38
N TRP A 23 -16.83 5.25 7.64
CA TRP A 23 -17.09 4.41 8.80
C TRP A 23 -18.37 3.56 8.60
N PRO A 24 -18.32 2.22 8.79
CA PRO A 24 -17.26 1.41 9.39
C PRO A 24 -16.34 0.68 8.38
N ALA A 25 -16.12 1.22 7.18
CA ALA A 25 -15.33 0.57 6.12
C ALA A 25 -13.88 0.27 6.52
N GLU A 26 -13.31 0.98 7.49
CA GLU A 26 -11.99 0.72 8.07
C GLU A 26 -11.92 -0.67 8.71
N VAL A 27 -13.01 -1.10 9.37
CA VAL A 27 -13.11 -2.47 9.90
C VAL A 27 -13.05 -3.48 8.76
N ALA A 28 -13.76 -3.23 7.66
CA ALA A 28 -13.69 -4.07 6.48
C ALA A 28 -12.29 -4.09 5.86
N ALA A 29 -11.58 -2.96 5.86
CA ALA A 29 -10.20 -2.87 5.38
C ALA A 29 -9.25 -3.74 6.22
N TYR A 30 -9.40 -3.73 7.55
CA TYR A 30 -8.67 -4.64 8.44
C TYR A 30 -9.00 -6.11 8.19
N LEU A 31 -10.29 -6.44 8.02
CA LEU A 31 -10.71 -7.81 7.69
C LEU A 31 -10.11 -8.29 6.36
N LEU A 32 -10.04 -7.41 5.35
CA LEU A 32 -9.36 -7.70 4.09
C LEU A 32 -7.85 -7.90 4.27
N GLY A 33 -7.20 -7.11 5.12
CA GLY A 33 -5.79 -7.28 5.47
C GLY A 33 -5.52 -8.62 6.15
N VAL A 34 -6.32 -8.97 7.16
CA VAL A 34 -6.26 -10.27 7.85
C VAL A 34 -6.54 -11.42 6.87
N LEU A 35 -7.52 -11.28 5.98
CA LEU A 35 -7.81 -12.26 4.93
C LEU A 35 -6.60 -12.46 4.00
N ALA A 36 -5.96 -11.37 3.56
CA ALA A 36 -4.78 -11.45 2.69
C ALA A 36 -3.61 -12.13 3.41
N VAL A 37 -3.39 -11.84 4.69
CA VAL A 37 -2.38 -12.51 5.50
C VAL A 37 -2.73 -13.99 5.68
N ALA A 38 -3.95 -14.33 6.09
CA ALA A 38 -4.44 -15.70 6.24
C ALA A 38 -4.34 -16.51 4.94
N ALA A 39 -4.53 -15.86 3.80
CA ALA A 39 -4.40 -16.47 2.48
C ALA A 39 -2.96 -16.88 2.12
N LEU A 40 -1.93 -16.43 2.86
CA LEU A 40 -0.54 -16.90 2.69
C LEU A 40 -0.36 -18.39 3.01
N TRP A 41 -1.27 -18.97 3.80
CA TRP A 41 -1.25 -20.38 4.17
C TRP A 41 -2.15 -21.24 3.27
N LEU A 42 -2.84 -20.63 2.29
CA LEU A 42 -3.62 -21.35 1.30
C LEU A 42 -2.74 -21.71 0.11
N ASP A 43 -2.56 -23.01 -0.14
CA ASP A 43 -1.82 -23.46 -1.31
C ASP A 43 -2.62 -23.26 -2.61
N GLY A 44 -1.91 -22.87 -3.66
CA GLY A 44 -2.44 -22.77 -5.02
C GLY A 44 -3.11 -21.44 -5.37
N TRP A 45 -4.02 -21.49 -6.36
CA TRP A 45 -4.65 -20.34 -7.00
C TRP A 45 -5.58 -19.52 -6.09
N LEU A 46 -6.21 -20.16 -5.10
CA LEU A 46 -7.15 -19.50 -4.19
C LEU A 46 -6.45 -18.47 -3.30
N GLY A 47 -5.30 -18.83 -2.69
CA GLY A 47 -4.53 -17.90 -1.86
C GLY A 47 -4.07 -16.67 -2.64
N THR A 48 -3.49 -16.89 -3.84
CA THR A 48 -3.11 -15.80 -4.75
C THR A 48 -4.30 -14.90 -5.11
N ARG A 49 -5.46 -15.48 -5.43
CA ARG A 49 -6.68 -14.72 -5.74
C ARG A 49 -7.13 -13.85 -4.59
N LEU A 50 -7.25 -14.41 -3.40
CA LEU A 50 -7.71 -13.68 -2.22
C LEU A 50 -6.78 -12.51 -1.89
N ILE A 51 -5.46 -12.72 -1.93
CA ILE A 51 -4.46 -11.67 -1.68
C ILE A 51 -4.61 -10.55 -2.71
N LEU A 52 -4.59 -10.87 -4.00
CA LEU A 52 -4.63 -9.87 -5.07
C LEU A 52 -5.96 -9.12 -5.12
N SER A 53 -7.07 -9.80 -4.86
CA SER A 53 -8.40 -9.18 -4.76
C SER A 53 -8.50 -8.24 -3.55
N ALA A 54 -8.00 -8.64 -2.37
CA ALA A 54 -7.98 -7.78 -1.20
C ALA A 54 -7.16 -6.50 -1.45
N LEU A 55 -5.96 -6.64 -2.02
CA LEU A 55 -5.13 -5.50 -2.41
C LEU A 55 -5.85 -4.63 -3.45
N SER A 56 -6.48 -5.23 -4.46
CA SER A 56 -7.22 -4.48 -5.49
C SER A 56 -8.31 -3.59 -4.90
N VAL A 57 -9.11 -4.12 -3.96
CA VAL A 57 -10.16 -3.36 -3.28
C VAL A 57 -9.56 -2.19 -2.49
N MET A 58 -8.49 -2.42 -1.73
CA MET A 58 -7.81 -1.33 -1.00
C MET A 58 -7.28 -0.26 -1.96
N TRP A 59 -6.61 -0.63 -3.04
CA TRP A 59 -6.11 0.33 -4.04
C TRP A 59 -7.24 1.12 -4.71
N ALA A 60 -8.37 0.47 -5.01
CA ALA A 60 -9.55 1.13 -5.56
C ALA A 60 -10.17 2.11 -4.56
N MET A 61 -10.29 1.73 -3.28
CA MET A 61 -10.78 2.59 -2.22
C MET A 61 -9.91 3.85 -2.06
N ASN A 62 -8.59 3.69 -2.14
CA ASN A 62 -7.65 4.80 -2.08
C ASN A 62 -7.69 5.71 -3.31
N GLY A 63 -7.80 5.13 -4.51
CA GLY A 63 -7.86 5.90 -5.75
C GLY A 63 -9.17 6.66 -5.91
N ILE A 64 -10.30 5.99 -5.70
CA ILE A 64 -11.63 6.55 -5.90
C ILE A 64 -12.07 7.31 -4.65
N GLY A 65 -12.08 6.64 -3.50
CA GLY A 65 -12.52 7.19 -2.21
C GLY A 65 -11.62 8.35 -1.78
N TYR A 66 -10.39 8.06 -1.39
CA TYR A 66 -9.52 9.10 -0.84
C TYR A 66 -9.07 10.12 -1.90
N HIS A 67 -8.37 9.69 -2.96
CA HIS A 67 -7.72 10.62 -3.89
C HIS A 67 -8.71 11.43 -4.71
N TYR A 68 -9.69 10.78 -5.34
CA TYR A 68 -10.60 11.46 -6.26
C TYR A 68 -11.72 12.23 -5.54
N LEU A 69 -12.43 11.59 -4.60
CA LEU A 69 -13.61 12.22 -3.98
C LEU A 69 -13.25 13.25 -2.91
N PHE A 70 -12.14 13.06 -2.18
CA PHE A 70 -11.78 13.91 -1.03
C PHE A 70 -10.53 14.76 -1.31
N PHE A 71 -9.37 14.14 -1.59
CA PHE A 71 -8.11 14.87 -1.67
C PHE A 71 -8.01 15.79 -2.90
N ALA A 72 -8.68 15.46 -4.01
CA ALA A 72 -8.71 16.30 -5.21
C ALA A 72 -9.40 17.66 -5.01
N GLN A 73 -10.16 17.84 -3.93
CA GLN A 73 -10.79 19.11 -3.61
C GLN A 73 -9.75 20.17 -3.19
N ILE A 74 -8.67 19.75 -2.54
CA ILE A 74 -7.59 20.66 -2.07
C ILE A 74 -6.29 20.51 -2.87
N ASN A 75 -6.13 19.41 -3.61
CA ASN A 75 -4.93 19.11 -4.38
C ASN A 75 -5.27 18.63 -5.79
N PRO A 76 -5.17 19.48 -6.83
CA PRO A 76 -5.43 19.08 -8.21
C PRO A 76 -4.62 17.87 -8.70
N ALA A 77 -3.39 17.69 -8.18
CA ALA A 77 -2.54 16.55 -8.52
C ALA A 77 -3.15 15.20 -8.07
N ALA A 78 -4.05 15.21 -7.08
CA ALA A 78 -4.72 14.01 -6.60
C ALA A 78 -5.58 13.33 -7.67
N LYS A 79 -6.01 14.02 -8.73
CA LYS A 79 -6.65 13.37 -9.88
C LYS A 79 -5.69 12.42 -10.62
N GLY A 80 -4.42 12.82 -10.74
CA GLY A 80 -3.36 11.96 -11.28
C GLY A 80 -3.05 10.79 -10.35
N PHE A 81 -3.02 11.05 -9.04
CA PHE A 81 -2.84 9.99 -8.04
C PHE A 81 -4.00 8.99 -8.07
N ALA A 82 -5.25 9.46 -8.18
CA ALA A 82 -6.42 8.62 -8.33
C ALA A 82 -6.31 7.70 -9.55
N ALA A 83 -5.93 8.23 -10.72
CA ALA A 83 -5.74 7.43 -11.92
C ALA A 83 -4.67 6.36 -11.74
N LEU A 84 -3.55 6.71 -11.10
CA LEU A 84 -2.46 5.79 -10.79
C LEU A 84 -2.93 4.65 -9.86
N PHE A 85 -3.68 4.99 -8.81
CA PHE A 85 -4.21 4.00 -7.86
C PHE A 85 -5.26 3.08 -8.47
N VAL A 86 -6.18 3.64 -9.26
CA VAL A 86 -7.18 2.85 -9.99
C VAL A 86 -6.51 1.92 -11.00
N LEU A 87 -5.48 2.38 -11.71
CA LEU A 87 -4.71 1.53 -12.61
C LEU A 87 -4.09 0.34 -11.87
N GLN A 88 -3.45 0.58 -10.72
CA GLN A 88 -2.90 -0.49 -9.90
C GLN A 88 -3.99 -1.45 -9.39
N ALA A 89 -5.15 -0.94 -8.98
CA ALA A 89 -6.29 -1.78 -8.58
C ALA A 89 -6.74 -2.70 -9.72
N VAL A 90 -6.81 -2.20 -10.95
CA VAL A 90 -7.16 -2.99 -12.14
C VAL A 90 -6.08 -4.04 -12.44
N LEU A 91 -4.80 -3.69 -12.37
CA LEU A 91 -3.70 -4.64 -12.58
C LEU A 91 -3.73 -5.79 -11.56
N LEU A 92 -4.02 -5.49 -10.30
CA LEU A 92 -4.19 -6.47 -9.23
C LEU A 92 -5.41 -7.37 -9.48
N ALA A 93 -6.55 -6.79 -9.86
CA ALA A 93 -7.78 -7.53 -10.18
C ALA A 93 -7.59 -8.46 -11.39
N ALA A 94 -6.97 -7.97 -12.46
CA ALA A 94 -6.66 -8.77 -13.64
C ALA A 94 -5.73 -9.94 -13.29
N SER A 95 -4.70 -9.68 -12.47
CA SER A 95 -3.79 -10.72 -11.98
C SER A 95 -4.49 -11.74 -11.09
N ALA A 96 -5.47 -11.32 -10.28
CA ALA A 96 -6.31 -12.21 -9.50
C ALA A 96 -7.16 -13.12 -10.41
N ALA A 97 -7.85 -12.54 -11.40
CA ALA A 97 -8.72 -13.28 -12.32
C ALA A 97 -7.95 -14.37 -13.09
N MET A 98 -6.78 -14.00 -13.62
CA MET A 98 -5.93 -14.91 -14.39
C MET A 98 -5.28 -15.99 -13.50
N ALA A 99 -4.99 -15.67 -12.23
CA ALA A 99 -4.34 -16.55 -11.23
C ALA A 99 -3.07 -17.29 -11.71
N GLY A 100 -2.48 -16.85 -12.82
CA GLY A 100 -1.31 -17.45 -13.46
C GLY A 100 -0.07 -16.59 -13.26
N GLY A 101 1.06 -17.21 -12.96
CA GLY A 101 2.35 -16.53 -12.97
C GLY A 101 2.71 -15.72 -11.71
N ILE A 102 1.89 -15.77 -10.64
CA ILE A 102 2.23 -15.27 -9.30
C ILE A 102 1.88 -16.32 -8.24
N ARG A 103 2.81 -16.55 -7.32
CA ARG A 103 2.58 -17.37 -6.12
C ARG A 103 3.09 -16.66 -4.88
N PHE A 104 2.24 -16.56 -3.87
CA PHE A 104 2.62 -16.02 -2.57
C PHE A 104 3.04 -17.15 -1.65
N ARG A 105 4.19 -17.01 -0.98
CA ARG A 105 4.63 -17.97 0.04
C ARG A 105 5.62 -17.32 1.00
N ALA A 106 5.31 -17.34 2.29
CA ALA A 106 6.29 -17.04 3.32
C ALA A 106 7.32 -18.17 3.43
N ARG A 107 8.61 -17.82 3.46
CA ARG A 107 9.73 -18.76 3.59
C ARG A 107 10.68 -18.27 4.68
N LEU A 108 11.52 -19.16 5.22
CA LEU A 108 12.55 -18.79 6.20
C LEU A 108 13.75 -18.12 5.49
N ASN A 109 13.58 -16.86 5.08
CA ASN A 109 14.66 -16.03 4.52
C ASN A 109 14.43 -14.54 4.81
N LEU A 110 15.49 -13.74 4.64
CA LEU A 110 15.47 -12.30 4.91
C LEU A 110 14.39 -11.56 4.11
N ARG A 111 14.19 -11.89 2.83
CA ARG A 111 13.18 -11.24 2.00
C ARG A 111 11.77 -11.44 2.55
N SER A 112 11.45 -12.63 3.02
CA SER A 112 10.17 -12.90 3.67
C SER A 112 10.06 -12.25 5.05
N ALA A 113 11.15 -12.19 5.82
CA ALA A 113 11.18 -11.48 7.10
C ALA A 113 10.87 -9.98 6.92
N PHE A 114 11.50 -9.32 5.95
CA PHE A 114 11.20 -7.93 5.59
C PHE A 114 9.77 -7.76 5.05
N GLY A 115 9.28 -8.69 4.23
CA GLY A 115 7.90 -8.65 3.74
C GLY A 115 6.89 -8.67 4.88
N LEU A 116 7.06 -9.59 5.83
CA LEU A 116 6.21 -9.70 7.01
C LEU A 116 6.35 -8.50 7.97
N SER A 117 7.56 -7.97 8.15
CA SER A 117 7.74 -6.78 9.00
C SER A 117 7.04 -5.55 8.42
N LEU A 118 7.04 -5.36 7.10
CA LEU A 118 6.29 -4.28 6.44
C LEU A 118 4.78 -4.48 6.55
N VAL A 119 4.30 -5.72 6.48
CA VAL A 119 2.88 -6.04 6.72
C VAL A 119 2.47 -5.64 8.15
N VAL A 120 3.26 -6.05 9.15
CA VAL A 120 3.02 -5.68 10.56
C VAL A 120 3.11 -4.17 10.75
N TYR A 121 4.08 -3.54 10.11
CA TYR A 121 4.25 -2.09 10.19
C TYR A 121 3.02 -1.36 9.68
N ALA A 122 2.55 -1.69 8.47
CA ALA A 122 1.40 -1.05 7.86
C ALA A 122 0.09 -1.26 8.63
N MET A 123 -0.12 -2.45 9.21
CA MET A 123 -1.37 -2.76 9.91
C MET A 123 -1.44 -2.24 11.34
N LEU A 124 -0.29 -2.12 12.03
CA LEU A 124 -0.25 -1.85 13.46
C LEU A 124 0.65 -0.67 13.82
N ILE A 125 1.93 -0.73 13.42
CA ILE A 125 2.92 0.25 13.88
C ILE A 125 2.61 1.63 13.31
N TYR A 126 2.20 1.70 12.04
CA TYR A 126 1.85 2.94 11.36
C TYR A 126 0.74 3.70 12.10
N GLU A 127 -0.32 3.00 12.50
CA GLU A 127 -1.44 3.59 13.25
C GLU A 127 -1.02 4.09 14.63
N VAL A 128 -0.17 3.32 15.33
CA VAL A 128 0.36 3.72 16.64
C VAL A 128 1.21 4.98 16.51
N LEU A 129 2.04 5.06 15.47
CA LEU A 129 2.85 6.25 15.20
C LEU A 129 1.97 7.46 14.87
N GLY A 130 0.95 7.30 14.03
CA GLY A 130 0.01 8.39 13.71
C GLY A 130 -0.78 8.88 14.93
N TYR A 131 -1.20 7.96 15.81
CA TYR A 131 -1.81 8.33 17.10
C TYR A 131 -0.83 9.11 17.98
N TRP A 132 0.43 8.67 18.08
CA TRP A 132 1.48 9.35 18.85
C TRP A 132 1.88 10.71 18.27
N ALA A 133 1.77 10.87 16.94
CA ALA A 133 1.97 12.14 16.24
C ALA A 133 0.82 13.14 16.47
N GLY A 134 -0.24 12.74 17.20
CA GLY A 134 -1.33 13.61 17.59
C GLY A 134 -2.48 13.68 16.58
N HIS A 135 -2.51 12.81 15.56
CA HIS A 135 -3.58 12.77 14.57
C HIS A 135 -4.92 12.24 15.15
N GLY A 136 -4.85 11.55 16.30
CA GLY A 136 -6.00 10.82 16.86
C GLY A 136 -6.38 9.60 16.02
N LEU A 137 -7.37 8.83 16.45
CA LEU A 137 -7.74 7.56 15.81
C LEU A 137 -8.40 7.71 14.43
N MET A 138 -9.00 8.86 14.13
CA MET A 138 -9.72 9.09 12.87
C MET A 138 -9.17 10.29 12.09
N GLY A 139 -8.24 11.08 12.66
CA GLY A 139 -7.75 12.31 12.02
C GLY A 139 -6.51 12.12 11.16
N GLY A 140 -6.04 10.87 11.00
CA GLY A 140 -4.85 10.53 10.22
C GLY A 140 -5.09 9.47 9.16
N PRO A 141 -4.05 9.14 8.38
CA PRO A 141 -4.08 8.03 7.44
C PRO A 141 -4.29 6.69 8.18
N LEU A 142 -5.29 5.90 7.75
CA LEU A 142 -5.62 4.59 8.32
C LEU A 142 -5.36 3.44 7.34
N PHE A 143 -4.97 2.28 7.87
CA PHE A 143 -4.67 1.07 7.11
C PHE A 143 -5.78 0.68 6.12
N GLY A 144 -5.37 0.37 4.88
CA GLY A 144 -6.23 -0.15 3.82
C GLY A 144 -7.17 0.87 3.17
N VAL A 145 -7.39 2.03 3.79
CA VAL A 145 -8.21 3.14 3.26
C VAL A 145 -7.41 4.41 3.01
N ALA A 146 -6.17 4.50 3.51
CA ALA A 146 -5.21 5.56 3.21
C ALA A 146 -4.02 5.07 2.34
N PRO A 147 -3.47 5.93 1.46
CA PRO A 147 -2.57 5.49 0.39
C PRO A 147 -1.25 4.90 0.90
N CYS A 148 -0.65 5.55 1.91
CA CYS A 148 0.66 5.21 2.44
C CYS A 148 0.69 3.82 3.10
N PRO A 149 -0.12 3.51 4.13
CA PRO A 149 -0.11 2.18 4.75
C PRO A 149 -0.54 1.09 3.77
N THR A 150 -1.49 1.38 2.87
CA THR A 150 -1.90 0.44 1.80
C THR A 150 -0.73 0.07 0.88
N THR A 151 0.09 1.05 0.51
CA THR A 151 1.26 0.82 -0.36
C THR A 151 2.34 0.04 0.38
N ILE A 152 2.63 0.38 1.65
CA ILE A 152 3.61 -0.37 2.47
C ILE A 152 3.19 -1.84 2.60
N PHE A 153 1.92 -2.09 2.91
CA PHE A 153 1.36 -3.43 3.00
C PHE A 153 1.46 -4.19 1.66
N THR A 154 1.10 -3.53 0.55
CA THR A 154 1.22 -4.09 -0.79
C THR A 154 2.66 -4.50 -1.10
N ILE A 155 3.63 -3.63 -0.79
CA ILE A 155 5.05 -3.93 -0.95
C ILE A 155 5.46 -5.13 -0.10
N GLY A 156 5.03 -5.18 1.16
CA GLY A 156 5.25 -6.32 2.05
C GLY A 156 4.75 -7.63 1.45
N MET A 157 3.53 -7.63 0.90
CA MET A 157 2.95 -8.79 0.21
C MET A 157 3.71 -9.14 -1.07
N LEU A 158 4.15 -8.18 -1.88
CA LEU A 158 4.92 -8.42 -3.10
C LEU A 158 6.32 -8.99 -2.81
N LEU A 159 6.92 -8.68 -1.66
CA LEU A 159 8.15 -9.34 -1.20
C LEU A 159 7.94 -10.83 -0.93
N LEU A 160 6.73 -11.23 -0.52
CA LEU A 160 6.32 -12.63 -0.33
C LEU A 160 5.89 -13.31 -1.63
N ALA A 161 5.73 -12.54 -2.72
CA ALA A 161 5.32 -13.03 -4.03
C ALA A 161 6.52 -13.47 -4.89
N ARG A 162 6.30 -14.49 -5.73
CA ARG A 162 7.23 -14.96 -6.76
C ARG A 162 6.53 -15.05 -8.10
N GLY A 163 7.26 -14.73 -9.17
CA GLY A 163 6.79 -14.82 -10.54
C GLY A 163 7.08 -13.56 -11.36
N LYS A 164 6.98 -13.68 -12.69
CA LYS A 164 7.35 -12.59 -13.63
C LYS A 164 6.44 -11.37 -13.49
N ALA A 165 5.16 -11.58 -13.17
CA ALA A 165 4.20 -10.48 -13.04
C ALA A 165 4.41 -9.62 -11.78
N VAL A 166 5.18 -10.09 -10.79
CA VAL A 166 5.52 -9.30 -9.59
C VAL A 166 6.25 -8.01 -9.94
N VAL A 167 7.12 -8.03 -10.96
CA VAL A 167 7.87 -6.84 -11.41
C VAL A 167 6.92 -5.76 -11.91
N TRP A 168 5.91 -6.14 -12.70
CA TRP A 168 4.92 -5.21 -13.24
C TRP A 168 4.02 -4.64 -12.14
N LEU A 169 3.58 -5.49 -11.21
CA LEU A 169 2.76 -5.05 -10.07
C LEU A 169 3.53 -4.19 -9.06
N ALA A 170 4.87 -4.25 -9.06
CA ALA A 170 5.72 -3.47 -8.18
C ALA A 170 5.98 -2.04 -8.67
N PHE A 171 5.82 -1.77 -9.97
CA PHE A 171 6.18 -0.48 -10.55
C PHE A 171 5.44 0.69 -9.91
N ILE A 172 4.11 0.63 -9.84
CA ILE A 172 3.29 1.70 -9.25
C ILE A 172 3.56 1.86 -7.75
N PRO A 173 3.60 0.80 -6.92
CA PRO A 173 4.00 0.92 -5.52
C PRO A 173 5.37 1.59 -5.30
N ILE A 174 6.36 1.29 -6.17
CA ILE A 174 7.68 1.92 -6.11
C ILE A 174 7.57 3.41 -6.45
N VAL A 175 6.87 3.77 -7.53
CA VAL A 175 6.64 5.18 -7.88
C VAL A 175 5.94 5.92 -6.74
N TRP A 176 4.92 5.31 -6.14
CA TRP A 176 4.22 5.91 -5.02
C TRP A 176 5.10 6.06 -3.78
N SER A 177 6.01 5.12 -3.51
CA SER A 177 6.94 5.24 -2.38
C SER A 177 7.81 6.50 -2.46
N LEU A 178 8.17 6.94 -3.67
CA LEU A 178 8.92 8.16 -3.91
C LEU A 178 8.05 9.42 -3.73
N ILE A 179 6.82 9.38 -4.26
CA ILE A 179 5.85 10.48 -4.14
C ILE A 179 5.47 10.69 -2.66
N GLY A 180 5.16 9.60 -1.96
CA GLY A 180 4.81 9.64 -0.54
C GLY A 180 5.96 10.10 0.34
N LEU A 181 7.21 9.69 0.06
CA LEU A 181 8.39 10.24 0.75
C LEU A 181 8.51 11.75 0.54
N ALA A 182 8.31 12.23 -0.69
CA ALA A 182 8.35 13.66 -0.97
C ALA A 182 7.26 14.42 -0.20
N ALA A 183 6.06 13.85 -0.07
CA ALA A 183 4.98 14.42 0.74
C ALA A 183 5.32 14.40 2.24
N ALA A 184 5.85 13.28 2.75
CA ALA A 184 6.27 13.11 4.14
C ALA A 184 7.30 14.15 4.57
N LEU A 185 8.30 14.42 3.73
CA LEU A 185 9.33 15.44 3.98
C LEU A 185 8.77 16.87 3.96
N GLN A 186 7.76 17.14 3.12
CA GLN A 186 7.16 18.46 3.00
C GLN A 186 6.14 18.76 4.10
N LEU A 187 5.37 17.75 4.50
CA LEU A 187 4.30 17.87 5.48
C LEU A 187 4.76 17.51 6.89
N GLY A 188 5.93 16.87 7.06
CA GLY A 188 6.41 16.48 8.39
C GLY A 188 5.64 15.31 8.97
N VAL A 189 5.28 14.33 8.15
CA VAL A 189 4.56 13.10 8.53
C VAL A 189 5.57 11.95 8.60
N PRO A 190 6.23 11.71 9.74
CA PRO A 190 7.38 10.80 9.84
C PRO A 190 7.02 9.32 9.66
N GLU A 191 5.79 8.91 9.96
CA GLU A 191 5.31 7.55 9.74
C GLU A 191 5.35 7.14 8.27
N ASP A 192 5.27 8.10 7.34
CA ASP A 192 5.38 7.84 5.91
C ASP A 192 6.81 7.55 5.45
N PHE A 193 7.84 7.73 6.30
CA PHE A 193 9.21 7.27 5.98
C PHE A 193 9.29 5.75 5.80
N GLY A 194 8.33 5.00 6.35
CA GLY A 194 8.16 3.58 6.07
C GLY A 194 8.00 3.26 4.58
N LEU A 195 7.45 4.18 3.77
CA LEU A 195 7.34 4.03 2.32
C LEU A 195 8.69 3.94 1.63
N ALA A 196 9.62 4.84 1.99
CA ALA A 196 10.95 4.86 1.39
C ALA A 196 11.70 3.56 1.65
N VAL A 197 11.65 3.09 2.90
CA VAL A 197 12.22 1.80 3.31
C VAL A 197 11.58 0.67 2.52
N ALA A 198 10.26 0.63 2.43
CA ALA A 198 9.52 -0.39 1.68
C ALA A 198 9.95 -0.42 0.20
N GLY A 199 9.97 0.74 -0.47
CA GLY A 199 10.36 0.88 -1.87
C GLY A 199 11.78 0.38 -2.15
N ILE A 200 12.75 0.80 -1.32
CA ILE A 200 14.15 0.36 -1.43
C ILE A 200 14.27 -1.15 -1.27
N VAL A 201 13.65 -1.71 -0.23
CA VAL A 201 13.68 -3.16 0.04
C VAL A 201 13.04 -3.95 -1.11
N LEU A 202 11.96 -3.44 -1.71
CA LEU A 202 11.33 -4.06 -2.87
C LEU A 202 12.27 -4.09 -4.08
N VAL A 203 12.90 -2.95 -4.40
CA VAL A 203 13.85 -2.86 -5.53
C VAL A 203 15.02 -3.84 -5.34
N ILE A 204 15.64 -3.87 -4.14
CA ILE A 204 16.72 -4.81 -3.82
C ILE A 204 16.21 -6.26 -3.90
N GLY A 205 15.01 -6.52 -3.38
CA GLY A 205 14.37 -7.83 -3.41
C GLY A 205 14.13 -8.35 -4.83
N LEU A 206 13.72 -7.48 -5.76
CA LEU A 206 13.53 -7.80 -7.18
C LEU A 206 14.87 -7.98 -7.91
N ALA A 207 15.84 -7.09 -7.70
CA ALA A 207 17.16 -7.17 -8.32
C ALA A 207 17.91 -8.46 -7.93
N SER A 208 17.86 -8.83 -6.64
CA SER A 208 18.47 -10.07 -6.15
C SER A 208 17.83 -11.32 -6.75
N GLU A 209 16.54 -11.29 -7.04
CA GLU A 209 15.85 -12.41 -7.67
C GLU A 209 16.25 -12.56 -9.14
N TRP A 210 16.35 -11.44 -9.84
CA TRP A 210 16.76 -11.41 -11.22
C TRP A 210 18.20 -11.88 -11.42
N SER A 211 19.12 -11.52 -10.52
CA SER A 211 20.50 -12.04 -10.60
C SER A 211 20.56 -13.56 -10.38
N ARG A 212 19.82 -14.08 -9.39
CA ARG A 212 19.73 -15.52 -9.13
C ARG A 212 19.20 -16.30 -10.34
N GLN A 213 18.21 -15.77 -11.05
CA GLN A 213 17.65 -16.40 -12.25
C GLN A 213 18.59 -16.37 -13.46
N ARG A 214 19.56 -15.45 -13.50
CA ARG A 214 20.57 -15.39 -14.57
C ARG A 214 21.75 -16.34 -14.37
N HIS A 215 22.00 -16.75 -13.13
CA HIS A 215 23.12 -17.61 -12.74
C HIS A 215 22.72 -19.06 -12.41
N ALA A 216 21.45 -19.41 -12.59
CA ALA A 216 20.90 -20.76 -12.45
C ALA A 216 20.62 -21.34 -13.83
#